data_AF-A0A917M4I5-F1
#
_entry.id   AF-A0A917M4I5-F1
#
_cell.length_a   1.000
_cell.length_b   1.000
_cell.length_c   1.000
_cell.angle_alpha   90.00
_cell.angle_beta   90.00
_cell.angle_gamma   90.00
#
_symmetry.space_group_name_H-M   'P 1'
#
loop_
_entity.id
_entity.type
_entity.pdbx_description
1 polymer ?
#
loop_
_entity_poly.entity_id
_entity_poly.type
_entity_poly.pdbx_seq_one_letter_code
_entity_poly.pdbx_strand_id
1 'polypeptide(L)'
;MICAAAVGSSVASTYVPTHSVKTDKEIVSDQKTVATFKQVIAFHQRNVDVLWQQYQMAEVRIRESRGNHAELERDEAFFKGVYQQDIDRGIRVKESKKAIAEIEATYEKKHAQRDTRERTEVARLQGQLRAELNNEKKRFEKAKKQHAKLVNDETLPLLKQAEQHFAKAIDRANSFDTADTTIAAR
;
A
#
# COMPACT_ATOMS: atom_id res chain seq x y z
N MET A 1 5.02 -6.89 -4.57
CA MET A 1 3.90 -6.84 -5.54
C MET A 1 2.66 -6.52 -4.73
N ILE A 2 1.98 -5.41 -5.03
CA ILE A 2 0.70 -5.06 -4.41
C ILE A 2 -0.37 -5.75 -5.26
N CYS A 3 -1.25 -6.53 -4.64
CA CYS A 3 -2.27 -7.31 -5.33
C CYS A 3 -3.59 -7.22 -4.58
N ALA A 4 -4.67 -6.90 -5.30
CA ALA A 4 -6.02 -7.10 -4.81
C ALA A 4 -6.37 -8.59 -4.78
N ALA A 5 -7.14 -9.03 -3.78
CA ALA A 5 -7.72 -10.37 -3.79
C ALA A 5 -8.77 -10.45 -4.91
N ALA A 6 -8.68 -11.47 -5.76
CA ALA A 6 -9.71 -11.77 -6.75
C ALA A 6 -10.54 -12.95 -6.24
N VAL A 7 -11.78 -12.71 -5.84
CA VAL A 7 -12.74 -13.78 -5.60
C VAL A 7 -13.57 -13.90 -6.88
N GLY A 8 -13.31 -14.96 -7.65
CA GLY A 8 -14.15 -15.32 -8.79
C GLY A 8 -15.49 -15.82 -8.27
N SER A 9 -16.55 -15.00 -8.36
CA SER A 9 -17.91 -15.42 -8.06
C SER A 9 -18.45 -16.30 -9.19
N SER A 10 -17.96 -17.55 -9.29
CA SER A 10 -18.62 -18.60 -10.07
C SER A 10 -19.64 -19.30 -9.17
N VAL A 11 -20.88 -18.82 -9.16
CA VAL A 11 -22.00 -19.58 -8.59
C VAL A 11 -22.71 -20.32 -9.72
N ALA A 12 -22.49 -21.64 -9.75
CA ALA A 12 -23.17 -22.57 -10.64
C ALA A 12 -24.69 -22.52 -10.39
N SER A 13 -25.45 -22.25 -11.45
CA SER A 13 -26.91 -22.31 -11.45
C SER A 13 -27.35 -23.77 -11.59
N THR A 14 -27.72 -24.41 -10.49
CA THR A 14 -28.43 -25.69 -10.52
C THR A 14 -29.93 -25.42 -10.58
N TYR A 15 -30.48 -25.51 -11.80
CA TYR A 15 -31.92 -25.43 -12.04
C TYR A 15 -32.57 -26.76 -11.63
N VAL A 16 -33.51 -26.73 -10.69
CA VAL A 16 -34.44 -27.84 -10.42
C VAL A 16 -35.86 -27.29 -10.53
N PRO A 17 -36.72 -27.79 -11.43
CA PRO A 17 -38.07 -27.27 -11.57
C PRO A 17 -38.99 -27.97 -10.56
N THR A 18 -39.61 -27.21 -9.66
CA THR A 18 -40.81 -27.66 -8.95
C THR A 18 -41.85 -26.53 -8.86
N HIS A 19 -43.06 -26.87 -9.25
CA HIS A 19 -44.23 -26.02 -9.40
C HIS A 19 -44.72 -25.37 -8.08
N SER A 20 -45.37 -24.21 -8.24
CA SER A 20 -46.33 -23.49 -7.37
C SER A 20 -45.98 -23.28 -5.88
N VAL A 21 -45.55 -22.05 -5.54
CA VAL A 21 -46.22 -21.07 -4.64
C VAL A 21 -45.50 -19.75 -4.93
N LYS A 22 -46.15 -18.82 -5.63
CA LYS A 22 -45.55 -17.56 -6.12
C LYS A 22 -45.93 -16.40 -5.20
N THR A 23 -45.26 -16.27 -4.06
CA THR A 23 -45.16 -14.99 -3.33
C THR A 23 -44.04 -15.00 -2.29
N ASP A 24 -43.82 -16.11 -1.57
CA ASP A 24 -42.75 -16.17 -0.55
C ASP A 24 -41.36 -16.51 -1.10
N LYS A 25 -41.27 -17.31 -2.17
CA LYS A 25 -39.98 -17.72 -2.76
C LYS A 25 -39.23 -16.57 -3.43
N GLU A 26 -39.96 -15.59 -3.97
CA GLU A 26 -39.40 -14.43 -4.67
C GLU A 26 -38.78 -13.45 -3.66
N ILE A 27 -39.47 -13.20 -2.55
CA ILE A 27 -38.98 -12.34 -1.45
C ILE A 27 -37.73 -12.93 -0.80
N VAL A 28 -37.69 -14.25 -0.54
CA VAL A 28 -36.51 -14.92 0.05
C VAL A 28 -35.32 -14.96 -0.92
N SER A 29 -35.58 -15.12 -2.23
CA SER A 29 -34.56 -15.03 -3.27
C SER A 29 -33.99 -13.62 -3.38
N ASP A 30 -34.84 -12.60 -3.33
CA ASP A 30 -34.45 -11.20 -3.42
C ASP A 30 -33.68 -10.72 -2.18
N GLN A 31 -34.08 -11.16 -0.97
CA GLN A 31 -33.30 -10.88 0.24
C GLN A 31 -31.91 -11.54 0.20
N LYS A 32 -31.80 -12.77 -0.31
CA LYS A 32 -30.51 -13.45 -0.47
C LYS A 32 -29.61 -12.74 -1.51
N THR A 33 -30.18 -12.21 -2.58
CA THR A 33 -29.42 -11.46 -3.60
C THR A 33 -29.00 -10.07 -3.09
N VAL A 34 -29.85 -9.37 -2.33
CA VAL A 34 -29.49 -8.11 -1.64
C VAL A 34 -28.36 -8.34 -0.62
N ALA A 35 -28.44 -9.39 0.20
CA ALA A 35 -27.37 -9.74 1.14
C ALA A 35 -26.04 -10.03 0.42
N THR A 36 -26.10 -10.74 -0.70
CA THR A 36 -24.93 -10.99 -1.55
C THR A 36 -24.34 -9.69 -2.09
N PHE A 37 -25.19 -8.76 -2.53
CA PHE A 37 -24.72 -7.46 -3.02
C PHE A 37 -24.04 -6.63 -1.92
N LYS A 38 -24.57 -6.64 -0.68
CA LYS A 38 -23.89 -6.01 0.47
C LYS A 38 -22.50 -6.59 0.71
N GLN A 39 -22.35 -7.92 0.60
CA GLN A 39 -21.04 -8.58 0.72
C GLN A 39 -20.08 -8.16 -0.40
N VAL A 40 -20.57 -8.02 -1.63
CA VAL A 40 -19.77 -7.53 -2.77
C VAL A 40 -19.29 -6.10 -2.52
N ILE A 41 -20.15 -5.21 -2.01
CA ILE A 41 -19.76 -3.84 -1.65
C ILE A 41 -18.66 -3.86 -0.58
N ALA A 42 -18.87 -4.62 0.50
CA ALA A 42 -17.92 -4.73 1.60
C ALA A 42 -16.58 -5.36 1.16
N PHE A 43 -16.62 -6.32 0.23
CA PHE A 43 -15.43 -6.94 -0.34
C PHE A 43 -14.56 -5.92 -1.08
N HIS A 44 -15.18 -5.09 -1.92
CA HIS A 44 -14.48 -4.03 -2.64
C HIS A 44 -13.90 -2.95 -1.70
N GLN A 45 -14.63 -2.58 -0.64
CA GLN A 45 -14.09 -1.69 0.39
C GLN A 45 -12.87 -2.29 1.09
N ARG A 46 -12.96 -3.56 1.51
CA ARG A 46 -11.84 -4.27 2.14
C ARG A 46 -10.62 -4.36 1.22
N ASN A 47 -10.82 -4.55 -0.08
CA ASN A 47 -9.71 -4.58 -1.03
C ASN A 47 -8.97 -3.25 -1.07
N VAL A 48 -9.67 -2.11 -1.02
CA VAL A 48 -9.05 -0.79 -0.90
C VAL A 48 -8.16 -0.70 0.33
N ASP A 49 -8.65 -1.15 1.49
CA ASP A 49 -7.88 -1.13 2.75
C ASP A 49 -6.65 -2.03 2.68
N VAL A 50 -6.80 -3.24 2.12
CA VAL A 50 -5.70 -4.18 1.93
C VAL A 50 -4.62 -3.62 1.00
N LEU A 51 -5.00 -2.95 -0.10
CA LEU A 51 -4.05 -2.31 -1.01
C LEU A 51 -3.22 -1.24 -0.29
N TRP A 52 -3.86 -0.41 0.55
CA TRP A 52 -3.17 0.58 1.38
C TRP A 52 -2.25 -0.05 2.42
N GLN A 53 -2.71 -1.09 3.11
CA GLN A 53 -1.91 -1.80 4.10
C GLN A 53 -0.67 -2.45 3.46
N GLN A 54 -0.83 -3.08 2.28
CA GLN A 54 0.28 -3.65 1.53
C GLN A 54 1.29 -2.59 1.11
N TYR A 55 0.83 -1.42 0.65
CA TYR A 55 1.68 -0.28 0.36
C TYR A 55 2.48 0.16 1.59
N GLN A 56 1.83 0.36 2.74
CA GLN A 56 2.49 0.81 3.98
C GLN A 56 3.54 -0.20 4.46
N MET A 57 3.21 -1.50 4.46
CA MET A 57 4.18 -2.54 4.83
C MET A 57 5.37 -2.58 3.86
N ALA A 58 5.13 -2.40 2.56
CA ALA A 58 6.19 -2.39 1.57
C ALA A 58 7.11 -1.16 1.73
N GLU A 59 6.55 0.02 2.02
CA GLU A 59 7.31 1.24 2.30
C GLU A 59 8.21 1.08 3.54
N VAL A 60 7.69 0.52 4.63
CA VAL A 60 8.48 0.21 5.84
C VAL A 60 9.62 -0.76 5.51
N ARG A 61 9.34 -1.83 4.77
CA ARG A 61 10.37 -2.80 4.34
C ARG A 61 11.46 -2.18 3.49
N ILE A 62 11.12 -1.21 2.63
CA ILE A 62 12.12 -0.44 1.89
C ILE A 62 13.00 0.27 2.89
N ARG A 63 12.45 1.09 3.78
CA ARG A 63 13.22 1.89 4.76
C ARG A 63 14.08 1.05 5.70
N GLU A 64 13.60 -0.11 6.13
CA GLU A 64 14.27 -0.98 7.09
C GLU A 64 15.22 -2.00 6.45
N SER A 65 15.24 -2.14 5.13
CA SER A 65 16.12 -3.10 4.46
C SER A 65 17.61 -2.83 4.77
N ARG A 66 18.44 -3.86 4.68
CA ARG A 66 19.89 -3.77 4.90
C ARG A 66 20.55 -2.59 4.16
N GLY A 67 21.49 -1.94 4.84
CA GLY A 67 22.11 -0.70 4.40
C GLY A 67 21.17 0.50 4.54
N ASN A 68 20.22 0.44 5.50
CA ASN A 68 19.38 1.57 5.86
C ASN A 68 20.19 2.66 6.56
N HIS A 69 19.61 3.87 6.63
CA HIS A 69 20.24 5.04 7.24
C HIS A 69 20.77 4.76 8.65
N ALA A 70 19.97 4.12 9.50
CA ALA A 70 20.37 3.79 10.87
C ALA A 70 21.55 2.80 10.93
N GLU A 71 21.66 1.84 10.01
CA GLU A 71 22.83 0.97 9.88
C GLU A 71 24.06 1.76 9.43
N LEU A 72 23.91 2.65 8.45
CA LEU A 72 25.01 3.47 7.95
C LEU A 72 25.55 4.41 9.04
N GLU A 73 24.67 5.05 9.82
CA GLU A 73 25.04 5.91 10.94
C GLU A 73 25.79 5.15 12.03
N ARG A 74 25.32 3.93 12.38
CA ARG A 74 26.01 3.08 13.35
C ARG A 74 27.39 2.65 12.87
N ASP A 75 27.50 2.26 11.60
CA ASP A 75 28.79 1.88 11.01
C ASP A 75 29.76 3.06 11.01
N GLU A 76 29.32 4.25 10.60
CA GLU A 76 30.15 5.46 10.58
C GLU A 76 30.67 5.78 11.99
N ALA A 77 29.78 5.83 12.98
CA ALA A 77 30.13 6.11 14.37
C ALA A 77 31.10 5.07 14.94
N PHE A 78 30.87 3.78 14.66
CA PHE A 78 31.74 2.70 15.11
C PHE A 78 33.15 2.83 14.52
N PHE A 79 33.28 2.93 13.20
CA PHE A 79 34.59 2.97 12.56
C PHE A 79 35.36 4.26 12.89
N LYS A 80 34.69 5.41 12.93
CA LYS A 80 35.32 6.66 13.38
C LYS A 80 35.81 6.56 14.82
N GLY A 81 35.02 5.96 15.71
CA GLY A 81 35.41 5.74 17.10
C GLY A 81 36.69 4.91 17.26
N VAL A 82 36.86 3.85 16.45
CA VAL A 82 38.08 3.02 16.46
C VAL A 82 39.32 3.85 16.12
N TYR A 83 39.27 4.65 15.05
CA TYR A 83 40.42 5.46 14.64
C TYR A 83 40.63 6.70 15.52
N GLN A 84 39.56 7.23 16.11
CA GLN A 84 39.65 8.32 17.09
C GLN A 84 40.40 7.87 18.34
N GLN A 85 40.18 6.64 18.81
CA GLN A 85 40.92 6.09 19.95
C GLN A 85 42.44 6.00 19.67
N ASP A 86 42.84 5.66 18.45
CA ASP A 86 44.24 5.65 18.04
C ASP A 86 44.83 7.08 18.08
N ILE A 87 44.08 8.07 17.60
CA ILE A 87 44.46 9.49 17.65
C ILE A 87 44.64 9.95 19.10
N ASP A 88 43.68 9.63 19.96
CA ASP A 88 43.69 10.04 21.38
C ASP A 88 44.89 9.43 22.14
N ARG A 89 45.34 8.24 21.71
CA ARG A 89 46.55 7.57 22.25
C ARG A 89 47.85 8.03 21.59
N GLY A 90 47.79 8.92 20.60
CA GLY A 90 48.96 9.38 19.84
C GLY A 90 49.54 8.33 18.89
N ILE A 91 48.78 7.28 18.57
CA ILE A 91 49.22 6.16 17.73
C ILE A 91 48.75 6.41 16.29
N ARG A 92 49.66 6.33 15.31
CA ARG A 92 49.33 6.37 13.86
C ARG A 92 48.39 7.53 13.48
N VAL A 93 48.59 8.69 14.10
CA VAL A 93 47.64 9.82 14.06
C VAL A 93 47.34 10.26 12.62
N LYS A 94 48.34 10.29 11.73
CA LYS A 94 48.15 10.72 10.34
C LYS A 94 47.32 9.70 9.56
N GLU A 95 47.62 8.42 9.71
CA GLU A 95 46.92 7.32 9.06
C GLU A 95 45.47 7.24 9.55
N SER A 96 45.24 7.38 10.86
CA SER A 96 43.90 7.37 11.45
C SER A 96 43.05 8.56 10.99
N LYS A 97 43.61 9.77 10.89
CA LYS A 97 42.90 10.94 10.33
C LYS A 97 42.52 10.72 8.86
N LYS A 98 43.42 10.12 8.07
CA LYS A 98 43.14 9.78 6.68
C LYS A 98 42.01 8.73 6.59
N ALA A 99 42.06 7.69 7.43
CA ALA A 99 41.03 6.67 7.47
C ALA A 99 39.66 7.25 7.85
N ILE A 100 39.58 8.16 8.83
CA ILE A 100 38.34 8.85 9.19
C ILE A 100 37.77 9.62 7.99
N ALA A 101 38.59 10.40 7.27
CA ALA A 101 38.12 11.14 6.10
C ALA A 101 37.61 10.20 4.98
N GLU A 102 38.26 9.06 4.77
CA GLU A 102 37.80 8.04 3.81
C GLU A 102 36.48 7.38 4.24
N ILE A 103 36.28 7.15 5.55
CA ILE A 103 35.02 6.65 6.11
C ILE A 103 33.90 7.65 5.87
N GLU A 104 34.11 8.93 6.19
CA GLU A 104 33.14 10.00 6.00
C GLU A 104 32.73 10.11 4.53
N ALA A 105 33.70 10.13 3.61
CA ALA A 105 33.42 10.17 2.17
C ALA A 105 32.63 8.94 1.68
N THR A 106 32.92 7.76 2.23
CA THR A 106 32.20 6.52 1.90
C THR A 106 30.78 6.53 2.47
N TYR A 107 30.61 7.02 3.70
CA TYR A 107 29.33 7.17 4.37
C TYR A 107 28.40 8.08 3.56
N GLU A 108 28.84 9.29 3.23
CA GLU A 108 28.06 10.26 2.45
C GLU A 108 27.61 9.66 1.11
N LYS A 109 28.53 8.97 0.41
CA LYS A 109 28.21 8.31 -0.85
C LYS A 109 27.13 7.23 -0.67
N LYS A 110 27.26 6.38 0.35
CA LYS A 110 26.28 5.30 0.62
C LYS A 110 24.93 5.88 1.04
N HIS A 111 24.92 6.95 1.82
CA HIS A 111 23.70 7.64 2.24
C HIS A 111 22.95 8.23 1.04
N ALA A 112 23.64 8.96 0.17
CA ALA A 112 23.03 9.52 -1.05
C ALA A 112 22.52 8.43 -2.02
N GLN A 113 23.26 7.31 -2.15
CA GLN A 113 22.80 6.14 -2.91
C GLN A 113 21.54 5.54 -2.28
N ARG A 114 21.50 5.48 -0.95
CA ARG A 114 20.35 4.98 -0.21
C ARG A 114 19.12 5.86 -0.43
N ASP A 115 19.25 7.17 -0.27
CA ASP A 115 18.17 8.15 -0.53
C ASP A 115 17.58 7.99 -1.94
N THR A 116 18.46 7.90 -2.94
CA THR A 116 18.05 7.75 -4.35
C THR A 116 17.28 6.45 -4.56
N ARG A 117 17.76 5.36 -3.97
CA ARG A 117 17.13 4.04 -4.06
C ARG A 117 15.77 4.04 -3.38
N GLU A 118 15.68 4.53 -2.15
CA GLU A 118 14.41 4.58 -1.41
C GLU A 118 13.37 5.40 -2.16
N ARG A 119 13.73 6.60 -2.65
CA ARG A 119 12.82 7.44 -3.45
C ARG A 119 12.33 6.72 -4.70
N THR A 120 13.22 6.06 -5.44
CA THR A 120 12.87 5.34 -6.67
C THR A 120 11.93 4.16 -6.37
N GLU A 121 12.22 3.38 -5.34
CA GLU A 121 11.39 2.22 -4.97
C GLU A 121 10.02 2.66 -4.43
N VAL A 122 9.97 3.72 -3.63
CA VAL A 122 8.72 4.30 -3.10
C VAL A 122 7.87 4.87 -4.23
N ALA A 123 8.43 5.65 -5.15
CA ALA A 123 7.71 6.17 -6.31
C ALA A 123 7.11 5.04 -7.17
N ARG A 124 7.86 3.95 -7.35
CA ARG A 124 7.35 2.75 -8.02
C ARG A 124 6.18 2.11 -7.27
N LEU A 125 6.25 2.01 -5.94
CA LEU A 125 5.14 1.48 -5.12
C LEU A 125 3.91 2.38 -5.18
N GLN A 126 4.09 3.70 -5.15
CA GLN A 126 3.01 4.67 -5.28
C GLN A 126 2.31 4.55 -6.63
N GLY A 127 3.06 4.41 -7.71
CA GLY A 127 2.52 4.13 -9.05
C GLY A 127 1.72 2.82 -9.11
N GLN A 128 2.23 1.75 -8.47
CA GLN A 128 1.51 0.47 -8.36
C GLN A 128 0.21 0.60 -7.58
N LEU A 129 0.23 1.29 -6.43
CA LEU A 129 -0.98 1.53 -5.62
C LEU A 129 -2.04 2.30 -6.42
N ARG A 130 -1.65 3.38 -7.11
CA ARG A 130 -2.58 4.15 -7.97
C ARG A 130 -3.21 3.28 -9.04
N ALA A 131 -2.42 2.44 -9.71
CA ALA A 131 -2.93 1.54 -10.75
C ALA A 131 -3.93 0.53 -10.18
N GLU A 132 -3.58 -0.12 -9.07
CA GLU A 132 -4.45 -1.12 -8.44
C GLU A 132 -5.74 -0.52 -7.86
N LEU A 133 -5.68 0.66 -7.22
CA LEU A 133 -6.88 1.36 -6.74
C LEU A 133 -7.83 1.73 -7.89
N ASN A 134 -7.29 2.19 -9.02
CA ASN A 134 -8.09 2.48 -10.21
C ASN A 134 -8.69 1.22 -10.85
N ASN A 135 -7.94 0.11 -10.87
CA ASN A 135 -8.44 -1.18 -11.32
C ASN A 135 -9.57 -1.68 -10.43
N GLU A 136 -9.41 -1.57 -9.11
CA GLU A 136 -10.43 -1.97 -8.14
C GLU A 136 -11.68 -1.09 -8.25
N LYS A 137 -11.53 0.23 -8.44
CA LYS A 137 -12.66 1.12 -8.75
C LYS A 137 -13.43 0.67 -9.99
N LYS A 138 -12.72 0.31 -11.08
CA LYS A 138 -13.38 -0.20 -12.31
C LYS A 138 -14.15 -1.50 -12.04
N ARG A 139 -13.60 -2.40 -11.22
CA ARG A 139 -14.28 -3.65 -10.82
C ARG A 139 -15.53 -3.37 -9.99
N PHE A 140 -15.42 -2.46 -9.02
CA PHE A 140 -16.56 -2.02 -8.21
C PHE A 140 -17.66 -1.39 -9.06
N GLU A 141 -17.31 -0.51 -10.01
CA GLU A 141 -18.27 0.08 -10.94
C GLU A 141 -18.97 -0.97 -11.84
N LYS A 142 -18.24 -2.02 -12.24
CA LYS A 142 -18.82 -3.15 -12.97
C LYS A 142 -19.80 -3.92 -12.10
N ALA A 143 -19.45 -4.21 -10.85
CA ALA A 143 -20.32 -4.88 -9.89
C ALA A 143 -21.59 -4.05 -9.63
N LYS A 144 -21.46 -2.73 -9.45
CA LYS A 144 -22.58 -1.79 -9.28
C LYS A 144 -23.56 -1.88 -10.46
N LYS A 145 -23.06 -1.90 -11.69
CA LYS A 145 -23.89 -2.05 -12.90
C LYS A 145 -24.58 -3.42 -12.97
N GLN A 146 -23.87 -4.50 -12.63
CA GLN A 146 -24.42 -5.86 -12.64
C GLN A 146 -25.55 -6.03 -11.62
N HIS A 147 -25.45 -5.36 -10.47
CA HIS A 147 -26.42 -5.42 -9.39
C HIS A 147 -27.36 -4.20 -9.33
N ALA A 148 -27.49 -3.42 -10.42
CA ALA A 148 -28.26 -2.18 -10.42
C ALA A 148 -29.74 -2.37 -10.01
N LYS A 149 -30.32 -3.54 -10.29
CA LYS A 149 -31.70 -3.90 -9.89
C LYS A 149 -31.85 -4.17 -8.38
N LEU A 150 -30.74 -4.34 -7.66
CA LEU A 150 -30.70 -4.62 -6.22
C LEU A 150 -30.40 -3.35 -5.39
N VAL A 151 -30.40 -2.18 -6.04
CA VAL A 151 -30.27 -0.89 -5.37
C VAL A 151 -31.60 -0.53 -4.72
N ASN A 152 -31.61 -0.50 -3.39
CA ASN A 152 -32.77 -0.18 -2.56
C ASN A 152 -32.32 0.63 -1.32
N ASP A 153 -33.23 0.90 -0.40
CA ASP A 153 -32.95 1.69 0.80
C ASP A 153 -31.84 1.11 1.70
N GLU A 154 -31.59 -0.20 1.62
CA GLU A 154 -30.55 -0.86 2.41
C GLU A 154 -29.17 -0.83 1.74
N THR A 155 -29.11 -0.93 0.41
CA THR A 155 -27.84 -1.02 -0.34
C THR A 155 -27.34 0.33 -0.83
N LEU A 156 -28.24 1.28 -1.08
CA LEU A 156 -27.90 2.65 -1.49
C LEU A 156 -26.95 3.38 -0.52
N PRO A 157 -27.16 3.40 0.81
CA PRO A 157 -26.23 4.05 1.72
C PRO A 157 -24.84 3.39 1.72
N LEU A 158 -24.79 2.06 1.63
CA LEU A 158 -23.54 1.30 1.57
C LEU A 158 -22.76 1.59 0.27
N LEU A 159 -23.47 1.72 -0.85
CA LEU A 159 -22.87 2.12 -2.13
C LEU A 159 -22.24 3.51 -2.04
N LYS A 160 -22.97 4.50 -1.52
CA LYS A 160 -22.45 5.86 -1.34
C LYS A 160 -21.22 5.88 -0.43
N GLN A 161 -21.25 5.12 0.67
CA GLN A 161 -20.11 5.00 1.57
C GLN A 161 -18.90 4.38 0.86
N ALA A 162 -19.10 3.32 0.08
CA ALA A 162 -18.03 2.71 -0.69
C ALA A 162 -17.47 3.68 -1.73
N GLU A 163 -18.31 4.37 -2.49
CA GLU A 163 -17.89 5.38 -3.48
C GLU A 163 -17.04 6.49 -2.84
N GLN A 164 -17.46 7.00 -1.68
CA GLN A 164 -16.70 7.99 -0.92
C GLN A 164 -15.36 7.41 -0.43
N HIS A 165 -15.33 6.15 0.00
CA HIS A 165 -14.10 5.48 0.44
C HIS A 165 -13.09 5.35 -0.72
N PHE A 166 -13.57 4.90 -1.89
CA PHE A 166 -12.77 4.85 -3.12
C PHE A 166 -12.24 6.22 -3.52
N ALA A 167 -13.09 7.26 -3.48
CA ALA A 167 -12.69 8.62 -3.83
C ALA A 167 -11.56 9.11 -2.91
N LYS A 168 -11.75 9.03 -1.58
CA LYS A 168 -10.73 9.42 -0.60
C LYS A 168 -9.41 8.65 -0.77
N ALA A 169 -9.50 7.35 -1.00
CA ALA A 169 -8.33 6.50 -1.21
C ALA A 169 -7.57 6.89 -2.49
N ILE A 170 -8.27 7.15 -3.59
CA ILE A 170 -7.64 7.54 -4.85
C ILE A 170 -7.07 8.96 -4.77
N ASP A 171 -7.80 9.90 -4.16
CA ASP A 171 -7.33 11.29 -3.99
C ASP A 171 -6.04 11.33 -3.16
N ARG A 172 -5.99 10.55 -2.07
CA ARG A 172 -4.77 10.37 -1.27
C ARG A 172 -3.62 9.77 -2.08
N ALA A 173 -3.89 8.81 -2.96
CA ALA A 173 -2.84 8.24 -3.80
C ALA A 173 -2.37 9.25 -4.87
N ASN A 174 -3.27 10.07 -5.41
CA ASN A 174 -2.92 11.10 -6.39
C ASN A 174 -2.12 12.24 -5.77
N SER A 175 -2.25 12.49 -4.46
CA SER A 175 -1.47 13.54 -3.77
C SER A 175 -0.01 13.18 -3.51
N PHE A 176 0.48 11.97 -3.85
CA PHE A 176 1.90 11.66 -3.64
C PHE A 176 2.84 12.60 -4.43
N ASP A 177 2.45 13.05 -5.62
CA ASP A 177 3.30 13.91 -6.48
C ASP A 177 3.37 15.36 -5.95
N THR A 178 2.42 15.76 -5.10
CA THR A 178 2.41 17.08 -4.44
C THR A 178 3.16 17.10 -3.11
N ALA A 179 3.59 15.95 -2.58
CA ALA A 179 4.29 15.86 -1.31
C ALA A 179 5.83 15.99 -1.44
N ASP A 180 6.36 15.85 -2.65
CA ASP A 180 7.81 15.87 -2.93
C ASP A 180 8.45 17.28 -2.85
N THR A 181 7.69 18.31 -2.49
CA THR A 181 8.23 19.67 -2.26
C THR A 181 8.72 19.91 -0.83
N THR A 182 8.56 18.96 0.10
CA THR A 182 8.95 19.19 1.50
C THR A 182 9.47 17.94 2.20
N ILE A 183 10.56 17.34 1.69
CA ILE A 183 11.44 16.58 2.58
C ILE A 183 12.36 17.61 3.24
N ALA A 184 11.83 18.23 4.30
CA ALA A 184 12.63 19.07 5.18
C ALA A 184 13.73 18.19 5.78
N ALA A 185 14.98 18.56 5.49
CA ALA A 185 16.13 18.15 6.28
C ALA A 185 15.84 18.43 7.75
N ARG A 186 15.90 17.40 8.59
CA ARG A 186 15.95 17.51 10.05
C ARG A 186 17.12 16.67 10.53
#